data_AF-A0A5N6VNQ6-F1
#
_entry.id   AF-A0A5N6VNQ6-F1
#
_cell.length_a   1.000
_cell.length_b   1.000
_cell.length_c   1.000
_cell.angle_alpha   90.00
_cell.angle_beta   90.00
_cell.angle_gamma   90.00
#
_symmetry.space_group_name_H-M   'P 1'
#
loop_
_entity.id
_entity.type
_entity.pdbx_description
1 polymer ?
#
loop_
_entity_poly.entity_id
_entity_poly.type
_entity_poly.pdbx_seq_one_letter_code
_entity_poly.pdbx_strand_id
1 'polypeptide(L)'
;MGPLISGYISNISWRWTFWIALIIAGASWPALIFLPETFRPVLLQKHNKIHNITSDDANLATSGLRNLVTRVLTRPIRMIYTESIVLFSCIYLSLTYSIFDLFFEAYPIIFQGIYGFSSGQCGLAFIPIGIGALLSFLVYLAYDSICQRAQSQAKPCVKVKEYRRLPLACLGRPLYTISLFWLARSAQPSITGSSPCSPASPSALDSCSYSWR
;
A
#
# COMPACT_ATOMS: atom_id res chain seq x y z
N MET A 1 -0.60 12.01 3.94
CA MET A 1 -1.04 13.31 4.52
C MET A 1 -0.91 13.38 6.04
N GLY A 2 -1.10 12.28 6.77
CA GLY A 2 -0.93 12.24 8.24
C GLY A 2 0.37 12.85 8.78
N PRO A 3 1.57 12.47 8.26
CA PRO A 3 2.86 13.01 8.73
C PRO A 3 3.03 14.52 8.51
N LEU A 4 2.37 15.08 7.49
CA LEU A 4 2.45 16.50 7.16
C LEU A 4 1.66 17.33 8.17
N ILE A 5 0.47 16.86 8.51
CA ILE A 5 -0.37 17.47 9.54
C ILE A 5 0.30 17.31 10.91
N SER A 6 0.77 16.11 11.26
CA SER A 6 1.39 15.87 12.56
C SER A 6 2.73 16.61 12.76
N GLY A 7 3.55 16.76 11.72
CA GLY A 7 4.84 17.45 11.81
C GLY A 7 4.74 18.96 12.08
N TYR A 8 3.69 19.62 11.59
CA TYR A 8 3.45 21.04 11.89
C TYR A 8 2.77 21.24 13.26
N ILE A 9 1.87 20.34 13.65
CA ILE A 9 1.17 20.41 14.94
C ILE A 9 2.05 20.00 16.12
N SER A 10 3.06 19.15 15.91
CA SER A 10 3.99 18.72 16.97
C SER A 10 4.81 19.87 17.56
N ASN A 11 4.99 20.98 16.82
CA ASN A 11 5.67 22.19 17.33
C ASN A 11 4.86 22.93 18.40
N ILE A 12 3.53 22.75 18.44
CA ILE A 12 2.63 23.45 19.38
C ILE A 12 2.40 22.58 20.62
N SER A 13 1.91 21.34 20.43
CA SER A 13 1.89 20.29 21.47
C SER A 13 1.57 18.93 20.86
N TRP A 14 2.19 17.86 21.38
CA TRP A 14 1.93 16.48 20.94
C TRP A 14 0.47 16.03 21.10
N ARG A 15 -0.28 16.61 22.06
CA ARG A 15 -1.69 16.30 22.33
C ARG A 15 -2.63 16.72 21.21
N TRP A 16 -2.33 17.83 20.52
CA TRP A 16 -3.18 18.36 19.46
C TRP A 16 -3.28 17.41 18.26
N THR A 17 -2.26 16.58 18.03
CA THR A 17 -2.27 15.54 17.00
C THR A 17 -3.41 14.54 17.22
N PHE A 18 -3.66 14.13 18.47
CA PHE A 18 -4.73 13.19 18.81
C PHE A 18 -6.12 13.83 18.69
N TRP A 19 -6.27 15.11 19.06
CA TRP A 19 -7.53 15.83 18.90
C TRP A 19 -7.93 15.99 17.43
N ILE A 20 -6.97 16.30 16.56
CA ILE A 20 -7.23 16.42 15.12
C ILE A 20 -7.60 15.06 14.52
N ALA A 21 -6.90 13.99 14.92
CA ALA A 21 -7.26 12.64 14.50
C ALA A 21 -8.69 12.27 14.93
N LEU A 22 -9.10 12.67 16.13
CA LEU A 22 -10.46 12.46 16.66
C LEU A 22 -11.52 13.26 15.89
N ILE A 23 -11.24 14.52 15.52
CA ILE A 23 -12.14 15.35 14.70
C ILE A 23 -12.33 14.72 13.32
N ILE A 24 -11.25 14.25 12.68
CA ILE A 24 -11.32 13.61 11.35
C ILE A 24 -12.11 12.30 11.43
N ALA A 25 -11.88 11.48 12.47
CA ALA A 25 -12.63 10.24 12.71
C ALA A 25 -14.11 10.52 13.03
N GLY A 26 -14.41 11.57 13.79
CA GLY A 26 -15.77 12.00 14.06
C GLY A 26 -16.48 12.52 12.80
N ALA A 27 -15.78 13.25 11.94
CA ALA A 27 -16.32 13.77 10.69
C ALA A 27 -16.57 12.68 9.63
N SER A 28 -15.86 11.55 9.69
CA SER A 28 -16.11 10.41 8.79
C SER A 28 -17.25 9.50 9.27
N TRP A 29 -17.66 9.61 10.54
CA TRP A 29 -18.76 8.82 11.11
C TRP A 29 -20.10 8.98 10.38
N PRO A 30 -20.56 10.20 10.01
CA PRO A 30 -21.82 10.37 9.27
C PRO A 30 -21.74 9.76 7.88
N ALA A 31 -20.61 9.85 7.18
CA ALA A 31 -20.41 9.27 5.86
C ALA A 31 -20.59 7.73 5.88
N LEU A 32 -20.26 7.09 7.00
CA LEU A 32 -20.44 5.67 7.22
C LEU A 32 -21.93 5.28 7.37
N ILE A 33 -22.75 6.16 7.94
CA ILE A 33 -24.21 5.96 8.09
C ILE A 33 -24.93 6.09 6.75
N PHE A 34 -24.47 6.96 5.86
CA PHE A 34 -25.04 7.14 4.53
C PHE A 34 -24.56 6.10 3.51
N LEU A 35 -23.59 5.26 3.85
CA LEU A 35 -23.07 4.27 2.92
C LEU A 35 -24.02 3.06 2.87
N PRO A 36 -24.66 2.77 1.72
CA PRO A 36 -25.51 1.61 1.59
C PRO A 36 -24.68 0.34 1.80
N GLU A 37 -25.24 -0.62 2.52
CA GLU A 37 -24.56 -1.85 2.89
C GLU A 37 -24.01 -2.60 1.65
N THR A 38 -22.69 -2.58 1.46
CA THR A 38 -22.01 -3.15 0.27
C THR A 38 -21.80 -4.68 0.37
N PHE A 39 -22.27 -5.31 1.45
CA PHE A 39 -22.03 -6.74 1.70
C PHE A 39 -22.93 -7.59 0.77
N ARG A 40 -22.35 -8.03 -0.36
CA ARG A 40 -23.01 -8.85 -1.39
C ARG A 40 -23.83 -10.05 -0.87
N PRO A 41 -23.39 -10.83 0.14
CA PRO A 41 -24.21 -11.96 0.60
C PRO A 41 -25.45 -11.53 1.39
N VAL A 42 -25.45 -10.36 2.05
CA VAL A 42 -26.62 -9.82 2.77
C VAL A 42 -27.66 -9.27 1.79
N LEU A 43 -27.21 -8.60 0.72
CA LEU A 43 -28.08 -8.15 -0.37
C LEU A 43 -28.78 -9.31 -1.09
N LEU A 44 -28.08 -10.42 -1.32
CA LEU A 44 -28.67 -11.63 -1.93
C LEU A 44 -29.68 -12.32 -1.01
N GLN A 45 -29.42 -12.36 0.30
CA GLN A 45 -30.38 -12.86 1.28
C GLN A 45 -31.65 -11.99 1.32
N LYS A 46 -31.50 -10.67 1.25
CA LYS A 46 -32.63 -9.73 1.19
C LYS A 46 -33.45 -9.92 -0.09
N HIS A 47 -32.81 -10.17 -1.22
CA HIS A 47 -33.47 -10.43 -2.51
C HIS A 47 -34.23 -11.77 -2.51
N ASN A 48 -33.63 -12.84 -1.99
CA ASN A 48 -34.29 -14.16 -1.90
C ASN A 48 -35.46 -14.16 -0.92
N LYS A 49 -35.37 -13.35 0.16
CA LYS A 49 -36.47 -13.16 1.13
C LYS A 49 -37.66 -12.39 0.55
N ILE A 50 -37.43 -11.49 -0.41
CA ILE A 50 -38.49 -10.74 -1.11
C ILE A 50 -39.19 -11.61 -2.17
N HIS A 51 -38.46 -12.53 -2.82
CA HIS A 51 -39.03 -13.37 -3.88
C HIS A 51 -39.63 -14.71 -3.41
N ASN A 52 -39.65 -15.01 -2.10
CA ASN A 52 -40.15 -16.28 -1.53
C ASN A 52 -39.61 -17.53 -2.25
N ILE A 53 -38.44 -17.42 -2.89
CA ILE A 53 -37.79 -18.55 -3.53
C ILE A 53 -37.14 -19.30 -2.37
N THR A 54 -37.79 -20.38 -1.94
CA THR A 54 -37.17 -21.39 -1.08
C THR A 54 -36.14 -22.12 -1.93
N SER A 55 -35.04 -21.44 -2.22
CA SER A 55 -33.82 -22.09 -2.68
C SER A 55 -33.23 -22.76 -1.45
N ASP A 56 -33.05 -24.08 -1.53
CA ASP A 56 -32.40 -24.95 -0.54
C ASP A 56 -30.98 -24.46 -0.11
N ASP A 57 -30.47 -23.43 -0.79
CA ASP A 57 -29.25 -22.67 -0.46
C ASP A 57 -29.36 -21.84 0.84
N ALA A 58 -30.56 -21.65 1.40
CA ALA A 58 -30.75 -20.93 2.66
C ALA A 58 -30.12 -21.65 3.88
N ASN A 59 -29.84 -22.95 3.77
CA ASN A 59 -29.16 -23.73 4.82
C ASN A 59 -27.65 -23.40 4.96
N LEU A 60 -27.08 -22.62 4.03
CA LEU A 60 -25.69 -22.17 4.15
C LEU A 60 -25.52 -20.91 5.01
N ALA A 61 -26.59 -20.15 5.27
CA ALA A 61 -26.54 -18.94 6.09
C ALA A 61 -26.72 -19.21 7.59
N THR A 62 -27.30 -20.35 7.95
CA THR A 62 -27.58 -20.78 9.34
C THR A 62 -26.51 -21.69 9.93
N SER A 63 -25.50 -22.06 9.14
CA SER A 63 -24.31 -22.76 9.65
C SER A 63 -23.47 -21.76 10.45
N GLY A 64 -23.59 -21.83 11.79
CA GLY A 64 -23.15 -20.81 12.75
C GLY A 64 -21.78 -20.17 12.49
N LEU A 65 -21.57 -18.96 13.04
CA LEU A 65 -20.36 -18.13 12.90
C LEU A 65 -19.05 -18.91 12.82
N ARG A 66 -18.92 -19.99 13.60
CA ARG A 66 -17.78 -20.89 13.61
C ARG A 66 -17.51 -21.55 12.25
N ASN A 67 -18.51 -22.08 11.57
CA ASN A 67 -18.38 -22.68 10.23
C ASN A 67 -18.08 -21.62 9.16
N LEU A 68 -18.63 -20.42 9.30
CA LEU A 68 -18.38 -19.31 8.38
C LEU A 68 -16.93 -18.81 8.51
N VAL A 69 -16.47 -18.60 9.74
CA VAL A 69 -15.08 -18.22 10.06
C VAL A 69 -14.10 -19.30 9.59
N THR A 70 -14.35 -20.58 9.90
CA THR A 70 -13.51 -21.68 9.43
C THR A 70 -13.49 -21.72 7.90
N ARG A 71 -14.63 -21.64 7.21
CA ARG A 71 -14.67 -21.72 5.74
C ARG A 71 -14.00 -20.51 5.07
N VAL A 72 -14.11 -19.32 5.66
CA VAL A 72 -13.49 -18.08 5.17
C VAL A 72 -11.97 -18.08 5.37
N LEU A 73 -11.45 -18.67 6.45
CA LEU A 73 -10.01 -18.76 6.73
C LEU A 73 -9.33 -19.97 6.07
N THR A 74 -9.99 -21.13 6.05
CA THR A 74 -9.42 -22.36 5.47
C THR A 74 -9.23 -22.24 3.96
N ARG A 75 -10.08 -21.48 3.27
CA ARG A 75 -10.00 -21.30 1.82
C ARG A 75 -8.72 -20.56 1.36
N PRO A 76 -8.36 -19.39 1.92
CA PRO A 76 -7.09 -18.72 1.66
C PRO A 76 -5.87 -19.59 2.02
N ILE A 77 -5.88 -20.23 3.18
CA ILE A 77 -4.75 -21.06 3.64
C ILE A 77 -4.53 -22.23 2.68
N ARG A 78 -5.59 -22.95 2.31
CA ARG A 78 -5.50 -24.04 1.33
C ARG A 78 -4.97 -23.53 -0.01
N MET A 79 -5.46 -22.38 -0.48
CA MET A 79 -5.01 -21.78 -1.74
C MET A 79 -3.51 -21.43 -1.73
N ILE A 80 -2.96 -20.95 -0.61
CA ILE A 80 -1.53 -20.65 -0.49
C ILE A 80 -0.68 -21.92 -0.64
N TYR A 81 -1.12 -23.06 -0.08
CA TYR A 81 -0.37 -24.32 -0.16
C TYR A 81 -0.59 -25.09 -1.47
N THR A 82 -1.78 -25.01 -2.08
CA THR A 82 -2.08 -25.76 -3.31
C THR A 82 -1.64 -25.03 -4.57
N GLU A 83 -1.65 -23.69 -4.56
CA GLU A 83 -1.32 -22.86 -5.72
C GLU A 83 0.01 -22.14 -5.49
N SER A 84 1.12 -22.72 -5.95
CA SER A 84 2.48 -22.16 -5.73
C SER A 84 2.64 -20.71 -6.21
N ILE A 85 1.92 -20.32 -7.27
CA ILE A 85 1.95 -18.94 -7.79
C ILE A 85 1.45 -17.91 -6.76
N VAL A 86 0.48 -18.28 -5.92
CA VAL A 86 -0.09 -17.42 -4.88
C VAL A 86 0.92 -17.24 -3.76
N LEU A 87 1.60 -18.32 -3.36
CA LEU A 87 2.66 -18.30 -2.34
C LEU A 87 3.76 -17.31 -2.73
N PHE A 88 4.31 -17.42 -3.94
CA PHE A 88 5.36 -16.50 -4.41
C PHE A 88 4.88 -15.04 -4.47
N SER A 89 3.64 -14.81 -4.90
CA SER A 89 3.05 -13.47 -4.95
C SER A 89 2.88 -12.87 -3.54
N CYS A 90 2.45 -13.68 -2.56
CA CYS A 90 2.32 -13.25 -1.17
C CYS A 90 3.67 -12.91 -0.54
N ILE A 91 4.70 -13.75 -0.75
CA ILE A 91 6.06 -13.47 -0.27
C ILE A 91 6.60 -12.19 -0.90
N TYR A 92 6.41 -12.01 -2.20
CA TYR A 92 6.84 -10.82 -2.93
C TYR A 92 6.16 -9.54 -2.40
N LEU A 93 4.84 -9.58 -2.20
CA LEU A 93 4.10 -8.45 -1.63
C LEU A 93 4.55 -8.16 -0.20
N SER A 94 4.69 -9.18 0.64
CA SER A 94 5.17 -9.04 2.03
C SER A 94 6.53 -8.34 2.09
N LEU A 95 7.48 -8.77 1.26
CA LEU A 95 8.80 -8.17 1.18
C LEU A 95 8.72 -6.71 0.71
N THR A 96 7.90 -6.42 -0.31
CA THR A 96 7.75 -5.07 -0.84
C THR A 96 7.13 -4.13 0.18
N TYR A 97 6.07 -4.57 0.89
CA TYR A 97 5.45 -3.78 1.96
C TYR A 97 6.39 -3.59 3.15
N SER A 98 7.13 -4.63 3.55
CA SER A 98 8.11 -4.51 4.64
C SER A 98 9.16 -3.45 4.35
N ILE A 99 9.74 -3.44 3.15
CA ILE A 99 10.73 -2.43 2.75
C ILE A 99 10.09 -1.04 2.65
N PHE A 100 8.84 -0.94 2.18
CA PHE A 100 8.10 0.32 2.13
C PHE A 100 7.85 0.89 3.53
N ASP A 101 7.44 0.07 4.49
CA ASP A 101 7.20 0.50 5.87
C ASP A 101 8.52 0.90 6.56
N LEU A 102 9.59 0.11 6.37
CA LEU A 102 10.95 0.47 6.82
C LEU A 102 11.40 1.83 6.28
N PHE A 103 11.02 2.17 5.06
CA PHE A 103 11.33 3.48 4.48
C PHE A 103 10.64 4.62 5.23
N PHE A 104 9.37 4.48 5.63
CA PHE A 104 8.67 5.53 6.41
C PHE A 104 9.30 5.76 7.78
N GLU A 105 9.86 4.71 8.38
CA GLU A 105 10.54 4.81 9.68
C GLU A 105 11.95 5.42 9.53
N ALA A 106 12.71 5.03 8.51
CA ALA A 106 14.04 5.56 8.26
C ALA A 106 14.04 7.03 7.83
N TYR A 107 12.98 7.48 7.15
CA TYR A 107 12.86 8.84 6.62
C TYR A 107 13.03 9.94 7.69
N PRO A 108 12.25 9.98 8.79
CA PRO A 108 12.44 10.98 9.84
C PRO A 108 13.82 10.87 10.50
N ILE A 109 14.38 9.66 10.66
CA ILE A 109 15.70 9.45 11.27
C ILE A 109 16.80 10.12 10.46
N ILE A 110 16.78 9.97 9.13
CA ILE A 110 17.78 10.57 8.23
C ILE A 110 17.62 12.09 8.17
N PHE A 111 16.40 12.60 7.98
CA PHE A 111 16.17 14.03 7.79
C PHE A 111 16.27 14.85 9.09
N GLN A 112 15.89 14.28 10.24
CA GLN A 112 16.08 14.94 11.53
C GLN A 112 17.49 14.74 12.07
N GLY A 113 18.05 13.54 11.94
CA GLY A 113 19.36 13.21 12.50
C GLY A 113 20.54 13.79 11.71
N ILE A 114 20.58 13.59 10.39
CA ILE A 114 21.74 13.96 9.55
C ILE A 114 21.60 15.38 9.01
N TYR A 115 20.40 15.77 8.55
CA TYR A 115 20.14 17.08 7.94
C TYR A 115 19.68 18.15 8.95
N GLY A 116 19.33 17.77 10.17
CA GLY A 116 18.90 18.71 11.21
C GLY A 116 17.58 19.44 10.91
N PHE A 117 16.69 18.87 10.09
CA PHE A 117 15.43 19.52 9.76
C PHE A 117 14.44 19.56 10.94
N SER A 118 13.70 20.66 11.04
CA SER A 118 12.58 20.82 11.98
C SER A 118 11.45 19.82 11.67
N SER A 119 10.69 19.40 12.69
CA SER A 119 9.58 18.44 12.55
C SER A 119 8.56 18.81 11.46
N GLY A 120 8.32 20.10 11.23
CA GLY A 120 7.43 20.56 10.15
C GLY A 120 8.04 20.38 8.76
N GLN A 121 9.34 20.65 8.61
CA GLN A 121 10.06 20.46 7.34
C GLN A 121 10.18 18.97 6.98
N CYS A 122 10.34 18.09 7.97
CA CYS A 122 10.26 16.64 7.74
C CYS A 122 8.90 16.21 7.19
N GLY A 123 7.81 16.86 7.63
CA GLY A 123 6.46 16.62 7.10
C GLY A 123 6.32 16.97 5.62
N LEU A 124 6.93 18.08 5.17
CA LEU A 124 6.95 18.49 3.75
C LEU A 124 7.69 17.48 2.87
N ALA A 125 8.72 16.86 3.41
CA ALA A 125 9.53 15.88 2.70
C ALA A 125 8.73 14.60 2.34
N PHE A 126 7.53 14.38 2.91
CA PHE A 126 6.58 13.34 2.47
C PHE A 126 5.72 13.71 1.24
N ILE A 127 5.74 14.96 0.75
CA ILE A 127 4.96 15.39 -0.43
C ILE A 127 5.27 14.57 -1.70
N PRO A 128 6.54 14.24 -2.04
CA PRO A 128 6.87 13.46 -3.23
C PRO A 128 6.18 12.09 -3.25
N ILE A 129 6.00 11.46 -2.08
CA ILE A 129 5.29 10.18 -1.96
C ILE A 129 3.81 10.36 -2.33
N GLY A 130 3.18 11.47 -1.90
CA GLY A 130 1.81 11.82 -2.30
C GLY A 130 1.69 12.07 -3.80
N ILE A 131 2.66 12.78 -4.40
CA ILE A 131 2.70 13.02 -5.86
C ILE A 131 2.86 11.69 -6.61
N GLY A 132 3.74 10.80 -6.14
CA GLY A 132 3.93 9.46 -6.72
C GLY A 132 2.65 8.61 -6.67
N ALA A 133 1.89 8.69 -5.57
CA ALA A 133 0.60 8.01 -5.45
C ALA A 133 -0.44 8.57 -6.44
N LEU A 134 -0.52 9.91 -6.58
CA LEU A 134 -1.42 10.55 -7.55
C LEU A 134 -1.06 10.17 -8.99
N LEU A 135 0.24 10.17 -9.33
CA LEU A 135 0.70 9.79 -10.67
C LEU A 135 0.38 8.32 -10.96
N SER A 136 0.60 7.42 -9.98
CA SER A 136 0.26 6.01 -10.10
C SER A 136 -1.23 5.78 -10.30
N PHE A 137 -2.07 6.56 -9.61
CA PHE A 137 -3.52 6.53 -9.78
C PHE A 137 -3.96 6.98 -11.18
N LEU A 138 -3.36 8.05 -11.73
CA LEU A 138 -3.63 8.49 -13.10
C LEU A 138 -3.23 7.44 -14.14
N VAL A 139 -2.06 6.82 -13.97
CA VAL A 139 -1.59 5.72 -14.85
C VAL A 139 -2.56 4.54 -14.76
N TYR A 140 -3.04 4.20 -13.57
CA TYR A 140 -4.02 3.13 -13.38
C TYR A 140 -5.35 3.44 -14.08
N LEU A 141 -5.88 4.66 -13.95
CA LEU A 141 -7.12 5.07 -14.63
C LEU A 141 -6.97 5.05 -16.15
N ALA A 142 -5.84 5.54 -16.66
CA ALA A 142 -5.54 5.48 -18.09
C ALA A 142 -5.51 4.02 -18.57
N TYR A 143 -4.80 3.15 -17.85
CA TYR A 143 -4.72 1.73 -18.18
C TYR A 143 -6.08 1.02 -18.10
N ASP A 144 -6.88 1.29 -17.07
CA ASP A 144 -8.21 0.71 -16.92
C ASP A 144 -9.15 1.18 -18.05
N SER A 145 -9.11 2.46 -18.43
CA SER A 145 -9.91 2.98 -19.55
C SER A 145 -9.53 2.33 -20.89
N ILE A 146 -8.24 2.10 -21.15
CA ILE A 146 -7.76 1.38 -22.35
C ILE A 146 -8.23 -0.07 -22.32
N CYS A 147 -8.15 -0.70 -21.15
CA CYS A 147 -8.59 -2.06 -20.91
C CYS A 147 -10.10 -2.24 -21.13
N GLN A 148 -10.92 -1.30 -20.65
CA GLN A 148 -12.37 -1.30 -20.84
C GLN A 148 -12.73 -1.11 -22.34
N ARG A 149 -12.04 -0.21 -23.05
CA ARG A 149 -12.20 -0.03 -24.50
C ARG A 149 -11.81 -1.27 -25.30
N ALA A 150 -10.74 -1.96 -24.91
CA ALA A 150 -10.33 -3.21 -25.54
C ALA A 150 -11.33 -4.35 -25.28
N GLN A 151 -12.03 -4.33 -24.13
CA GLN A 151 -13.08 -5.28 -23.79
C GLN A 151 -14.35 -5.07 -24.63
N SER A 152 -14.74 -3.80 -24.87
CA SER A 152 -15.85 -3.48 -25.78
C SER A 152 -15.59 -3.89 -27.24
N GLN A 153 -14.33 -4.06 -27.63
CA GLN A 153 -13.92 -4.52 -28.97
C GLN A 153 -13.73 -6.04 -29.07
N ALA A 154 -14.13 -6.81 -28.05
CA ALA A 154 -14.08 -8.28 -28.01
C ALA A 154 -12.71 -8.90 -28.39
N LYS A 155 -11.60 -8.19 -28.14
CA LYS A 155 -10.26 -8.70 -28.47
C LYS A 155 -9.90 -9.90 -27.58
N PRO A 156 -9.34 -10.99 -28.14
CA PRO A 156 -9.08 -12.24 -27.41
C PRO A 156 -8.11 -12.07 -26.23
N CYS A 157 -7.21 -11.07 -26.27
CA CYS A 157 -6.25 -10.76 -25.20
C CYS A 157 -6.89 -10.27 -23.87
N VAL A 158 -8.21 -10.02 -23.81
CA VAL A 158 -8.88 -9.43 -22.63
C VAL A 158 -9.71 -10.45 -21.83
N LYS A 159 -9.80 -11.71 -22.28
CA LYS A 159 -10.68 -12.72 -21.66
C LYS A 159 -10.17 -13.25 -20.31
N VAL A 160 -8.86 -13.20 -20.06
CA VAL A 160 -8.25 -13.74 -18.84
C VAL A 160 -7.90 -12.58 -17.90
N LYS A 161 -8.56 -12.53 -16.74
CA LYS A 161 -8.48 -11.40 -15.79
C LYS A 161 -7.09 -11.27 -15.16
N GLU A 162 -6.36 -12.37 -15.07
CA GLU A 162 -5.05 -12.50 -14.44
C GLU A 162 -3.98 -11.73 -15.23
N TYR A 163 -3.98 -11.83 -16.56
CA TYR A 163 -3.01 -11.12 -17.42
C TYR A 163 -3.23 -9.61 -17.48
N ARG A 164 -4.41 -9.12 -17.08
CA ARG A 164 -4.69 -7.67 -17.07
C ARG A 164 -3.87 -6.93 -16.00
N ARG A 165 -3.48 -7.59 -14.92
CA ARG A 165 -2.73 -6.97 -13.81
C ARG A 165 -1.22 -7.12 -13.94
N LEU A 166 -0.79 -8.15 -14.67
CA LEU A 166 0.61 -8.49 -14.88
C LEU A 166 1.46 -7.35 -15.47
N PRO A 167 1.04 -6.60 -16.51
CA PRO A 167 1.89 -5.57 -17.10
C PRO A 167 2.13 -4.38 -16.15
N LEU A 168 1.16 -4.05 -15.29
CA LEU A 168 1.33 -3.01 -14.27
C LEU A 168 2.37 -3.42 -13.22
N ALA A 169 2.35 -4.70 -12.80
CA ALA A 169 3.34 -5.24 -11.88
C ALA A 169 4.75 -5.27 -12.48
N CYS A 170 4.87 -5.62 -13.77
CA CYS A 170 6.14 -5.61 -14.49
C CYS A 170 6.75 -4.19 -14.59
N LEU A 171 5.92 -3.16 -14.77
CA LEU A 171 6.37 -1.77 -14.82
C LEU A 171 6.80 -1.23 -13.44
N GLY A 172 6.13 -1.67 -12.38
CA GLY A 172 6.44 -1.24 -11.00
C GLY A 172 7.79 -1.74 -10.49
N ARG A 173 8.20 -2.95 -10.88
CA ARG A 173 9.46 -3.58 -10.45
C ARG A 173 10.72 -2.72 -10.68
N PRO A 174 11.04 -2.27 -11.90
CA PRO A 174 12.25 -1.47 -12.15
C PRO A 174 12.20 -0.12 -11.41
N LEU A 175 11.02 0.50 -11.34
CA LEU A 175 10.82 1.74 -10.60
C LEU A 175 11.18 1.57 -9.11
N TYR A 176 10.75 0.44 -8.52
CA TYR A 176 11.04 0.12 -7.12
C TYR A 176 12.55 -0.02 -6.87
N THR A 177 13.27 -0.72 -7.74
CA THR A 177 14.73 -0.86 -7.63
C THR A 177 15.48 0.47 -7.79
N ILE A 178 15.02 1.33 -8.70
CA ILE A 178 15.63 2.66 -8.91
C ILE A 178 15.42 3.53 -7.66
N SER A 179 14.24 3.46 -7.03
CA SER A 179 13.95 4.20 -5.79
C SER A 179 14.88 3.78 -4.65
N LEU A 180 15.12 2.48 -4.48
CA LEU A 180 16.01 1.97 -3.44
C LEU A 180 17.46 2.38 -3.67
N PHE A 181 17.91 2.35 -4.93
CA PHE A 181 19.25 2.80 -5.28
C PHE A 181 19.47 4.28 -4.96
N TRP A 182 18.48 5.13 -5.28
CA TRP A 182 18.56 6.56 -4.99
C TRP A 182 18.59 6.85 -3.49
N LEU A 183 17.78 6.13 -2.72
CA LEU A 183 17.77 6.23 -1.26
C LEU A 183 19.11 5.83 -0.66
N ALA A 184 19.66 4.68 -1.09
CA ALA A 184 20.96 4.21 -0.63
C ALA A 184 22.07 5.23 -0.91
N ARG A 185 21.99 5.95 -2.05
CA ARG A 185 22.88 7.06 -2.38
C ARG A 185 22.71 8.24 -1.42
N SER A 186 21.48 8.64 -1.12
CA SER A 186 21.18 9.76 -0.21
C SER A 186 21.54 9.50 1.25
N ALA A 187 21.62 8.23 1.68
CA ALA A 187 21.97 7.86 3.05
C ALA A 187 23.47 8.00 3.37
N GLN A 188 24.33 8.21 2.37
CA GLN A 188 25.79 8.35 2.58
C GLN A 188 26.16 9.82 2.85
N PRO A 189 26.58 10.19 4.07
CA PRO A 189 26.93 11.57 4.40
C PRO A 189 28.17 12.08 3.65
N SER A 190 29.02 11.17 3.14
CA SER A 190 30.28 11.49 2.44
C SER A 190 30.12 12.01 1.01
N ILE A 191 28.91 12.09 0.47
CA ILE A 191 28.65 12.55 -0.92
C ILE A 191 27.64 13.71 -0.94
N THR A 192 27.58 14.51 0.14
CA THR A 192 26.86 15.80 0.12
C THR A 192 27.74 16.83 -0.60
N GLY A 193 27.90 16.63 -1.91
CA GLY A 193 28.81 17.40 -2.74
C GLY A 193 28.74 16.97 -4.20
N SER A 194 27.56 17.10 -4.81
CA SER A 194 27.34 17.13 -6.27
C SER A 194 27.65 15.87 -7.10
N SER A 195 26.68 15.51 -7.95
CA SER A 195 26.80 14.74 -9.20
C SER A 195 26.48 13.23 -9.17
N PRO A 196 25.49 12.77 -9.97
CA PRO A 196 25.29 11.36 -10.29
C PRO A 196 26.19 10.97 -11.46
N CYS A 197 27.51 10.90 -11.24
CA CYS A 197 28.43 10.25 -12.18
C CYS A 197 29.77 10.02 -11.49
N SER A 198 29.97 8.81 -10.97
CA SER A 198 31.26 8.10 -10.93
C SER A 198 31.04 6.73 -10.27
N PRO A 199 31.15 5.62 -11.02
CA PRO A 199 31.40 4.33 -10.41
C PRO A 199 32.88 4.27 -9.99
N ALA A 200 33.16 3.48 -8.96
CA ALA A 200 34.48 3.17 -8.42
C ALA A 200 35.11 4.20 -7.44
N SER A 201 34.97 3.91 -6.15
CA SER A 201 36.14 3.90 -5.25
C SER A 201 35.91 2.93 -4.07
N PRO A 202 36.82 1.98 -3.81
CA PRO A 202 36.72 1.04 -2.70
C PRO A 202 37.35 1.68 -1.45
N SER A 203 36.57 2.41 -0.67
CA SER A 203 37.05 2.96 0.61
C SER A 203 36.02 2.88 1.75
N ALA A 204 34.89 2.19 1.54
CA ALA A 204 33.87 2.00 2.57
C ALA A 204 34.14 0.84 3.55
N LEU A 205 35.23 0.08 3.37
CA LEU A 205 35.56 -1.05 4.26
C LEU A 205 36.26 -0.63 5.57
N ASP A 206 36.85 0.58 5.65
CA ASP A 206 37.63 0.96 6.84
C ASP A 206 36.83 1.71 7.93
N SER A 207 35.63 2.20 7.62
CA SER A 207 34.81 2.91 8.63
C SER A 207 33.94 1.99 9.49
N CYS A 208 33.84 0.69 9.17
CA CYS A 208 33.02 -0.25 9.94
C CYS A 208 33.76 -0.89 11.13
N SER A 209 35.04 -0.56 11.35
CA SER A 209 35.86 -1.15 12.42
C SER A 209 35.90 -0.32 13.72
N TYR A 210 35.29 0.88 13.76
CA TYR A 210 35.42 1.80 14.92
C TYR A 210 34.14 2.00 15.75
N SER A 211 33.06 1.23 15.49
CA SER A 211 31.80 1.32 16.26
C SER A 211 31.42 -0.02 16.90
N TRP A 212 32.39 -0.70 17.52
CA TRP A 212 32.15 -1.81 18.46
C TRP A 212 33.26 -1.84 19.52
N ARG A 213 33.35 -0.78 20.33
CA ARG A 213 33.99 -0.82 21.64
C ARG A 213 33.29 0.13 22.60
#